data_AF-Q3UVV2-F1
#
_entry.id   AF-Q3UVV2-F1
#
_cell.length_a   1.000
_cell.length_b   1.000
_cell.length_c   1.000
_cell.angle_alpha   90.00
_cell.angle_beta   90.00
_cell.angle_gamma   90.00
#
_symmetry.space_group_name_H-M   'P 1'
#
loop_
_entity.id
_entity.type
_entity.pdbx_description
1 polymer ?
#
loop_
_entity_poly.entity_id
_entity_poly.type
_entity_poly.pdbx_seq_one_letter_code
_entity_poly.pdbx_strand_id
1 'polypeptide(L)'
;EGRKGTISQYFTTLHCPVCDDLTQHGICSKCRSQPQHVAIILNQEIRELERKQEQLIKICRNCTGSFDRHIPCVSLNCPVLFKLSRVNRELSKAPYLRQLLDQF
;
A
#
# COMPACT_ATOMS: atom_id res chain seq x y z
N GLU A 1 14.13 -24.16 -5.12
CA GLU A 1 13.48 -23.52 -6.29
C GLU A 1 11.97 -23.68 -6.18
N GLY A 2 11.22 -22.59 -5.96
CA GLY A 2 9.77 -22.64 -5.80
C GLY A 2 9.08 -22.69 -7.16
N ARG A 3 8.31 -23.75 -7.44
CA ARG A 3 7.52 -23.91 -8.67
C ARG A 3 6.62 -22.69 -8.86
N LYS A 4 6.79 -22.01 -9.99
CA LYS A 4 5.91 -20.91 -10.37
C LYS A 4 4.54 -21.48 -10.82
N GLY A 5 3.55 -21.49 -9.92
CA GLY A 5 2.25 -22.15 -10.08
C GLY A 5 1.16 -21.36 -10.83
N THR A 6 1.37 -20.08 -11.16
CA THR A 6 0.40 -19.30 -11.97
C THR A 6 1.09 -18.49 -13.07
N ILE A 7 0.39 -18.31 -14.20
CA ILE A 7 0.85 -17.53 -15.36
C ILE A 7 1.32 -16.12 -14.93
N SER A 8 0.64 -15.50 -13.96
CA SER A 8 0.99 -14.17 -13.41
C SER A 8 2.41 -14.09 -12.83
N GLN A 9 3.02 -15.21 -12.45
CA GLN A 9 4.38 -15.24 -11.87
C GLN A 9 5.50 -15.13 -12.93
N TYR A 10 5.12 -15.13 -14.21
CA TYR A 10 5.97 -14.84 -15.35
C TYR A 10 5.80 -13.40 -15.86
N PHE A 11 4.80 -12.67 -15.38
CA PHE A 11 4.54 -11.28 -15.73
C PHE A 11 4.85 -10.36 -14.55
N THR A 12 6.03 -9.74 -14.56
CA THR A 12 6.34 -8.62 -13.65
C THR A 12 6.15 -7.32 -14.41
N THR A 13 4.91 -6.84 -14.51
CA THR A 13 4.65 -5.47 -14.99
C THR A 13 4.80 -4.52 -13.82
N LEU A 14 5.91 -3.80 -13.79
CA LEU A 14 6.11 -2.71 -12.85
C LEU A 14 5.57 -1.43 -13.49
N HIS A 15 4.71 -0.72 -12.77
CA HIS A 15 4.13 0.54 -13.21
C HIS A 15 4.70 1.66 -12.34
N CYS A 16 4.93 2.82 -12.95
CA CYS A 16 5.43 3.98 -12.22
C CYS A 16 4.33 4.49 -11.29
N PRO A 17 4.57 4.61 -9.97
CA PRO A 17 3.54 5.06 -9.02
C PRO A 17 3.10 6.51 -9.21
N VAL A 18 3.71 7.27 -10.12
CA VAL A 18 3.43 8.68 -10.38
C VAL A 18 2.57 8.87 -11.63
N CYS A 19 2.87 8.16 -12.72
CA CYS A 19 2.17 8.33 -14.01
C CYS A 19 1.53 7.05 -14.55
N ASP A 20 1.67 5.93 -13.84
CA ASP A 20 1.17 4.60 -14.22
C ASP A 20 1.74 4.02 -15.52
N ASP A 21 2.75 4.66 -16.13
CA ASP A 21 3.47 4.10 -17.28
C ASP A 21 4.22 2.81 -16.87
N LEU A 22 4.23 1.81 -17.78
CA LEU A 22 5.09 0.64 -17.68
C LEU A 22 6.56 1.06 -17.57
N THR A 23 7.26 0.47 -16.61
CA THR A 23 8.66 0.78 -16.32
C THR A 23 9.40 -0.49 -15.90
N GLN A 24 10.70 -0.55 -16.16
CA GLN A 24 11.59 -1.57 -15.60
C GLN A 24 12.33 -1.08 -14.34
N HIS A 25 12.18 0.21 -14.04
CA HIS A 25 12.74 0.89 -12.86
C HIS A 25 11.60 1.26 -11.91
N GLY A 26 11.88 1.40 -10.60
CA GLY A 26 10.87 1.83 -9.61
C GLY A 26 10.05 3.06 -10.02
N ILE A 27 10.72 4.04 -10.64
CA ILE A 27 10.11 5.24 -11.20
C ILE A 27 10.62 5.40 -12.64
N CYS A 28 9.74 5.77 -13.56
CA CYS A 28 10.11 5.96 -14.96
C CYS A 28 11.08 7.15 -15.13
N SER A 29 11.87 7.15 -16.20
CA SER A 29 12.86 8.20 -16.48
C SER A 29 12.23 9.60 -16.57
N LYS A 30 11.00 9.71 -17.10
CA LYS A 30 10.25 10.98 -17.20
C LYS A 30 9.91 11.57 -15.83
N CYS A 31 9.43 10.76 -14.89
CA CYS A 31 9.12 11.24 -13.55
C CYS A 31 10.41 11.53 -12.76
N ARG A 32 11.48 10.78 -13.02
CA ARG A 32 12.78 10.97 -12.37
C ARG A 32 13.41 12.34 -12.64
N SER A 33 13.04 13.02 -13.73
CA SER A 33 13.52 14.38 -14.01
C SER A 33 12.87 15.46 -13.12
N GLN A 34 11.84 15.12 -12.35
CA GLN A 34 11.12 16.05 -11.46
C GLN A 34 11.05 15.49 -10.02
N PRO A 35 12.19 15.40 -9.30
CA PRO A 35 12.27 14.71 -8.01
C PRO A 35 11.35 15.30 -6.94
N GLN A 36 11.17 16.63 -6.91
CA GLN A 36 10.28 17.30 -5.96
C GLN A 36 8.81 16.89 -6.17
N HIS A 37 8.37 16.83 -7.43
CA HIS A 37 7.00 16.43 -7.78
C HIS A 37 6.75 14.96 -7.41
N VAL A 38 7.71 14.08 -7.71
CA VAL A 38 7.68 12.67 -7.31
C VAL A 38 7.58 12.54 -5.80
N ALA A 39 8.39 13.29 -5.05
CA ALA A 39 8.41 13.24 -3.59
C ALA A 39 7.05 13.62 -3.00
N ILE A 40 6.40 14.65 -3.53
CA ILE A 40 5.06 15.07 -3.10
C ILE A 40 4.04 13.96 -3.35
N ILE A 41 3.99 13.40 -4.56
CA ILE A 41 3.02 12.37 -4.93
C ILE A 41 3.19 11.10 -4.08
N LEU A 42 4.42 10.62 -3.93
CA LEU A 42 4.68 9.43 -3.11
C LEU A 42 4.32 9.66 -1.65
N ASN A 43 4.67 10.81 -1.07
CA ASN A 43 4.28 11.15 0.29
C ASN A 43 2.76 11.25 0.46
N GLN A 44 2.06 11.81 -0.52
CA GLN A 44 0.61 11.90 -0.51
C GLN A 44 -0.01 10.50 -0.52
N GLU A 45 0.41 9.63 -1.42
CA GLU A 45 -0.10 8.26 -1.54
C GLU A 45 0.11 7.47 -0.24
N ILE A 46 1.31 7.54 0.35
CA ILE A 46 1.62 6.91 1.64
C ILE A 46 0.69 7.42 2.73
N ARG A 47 0.54 8.75 2.85
CA ARG A 47 -0.33 9.37 3.86
C ARG A 47 -1.79 8.97 3.69
N GLU A 48 -2.28 8.88 2.46
CA GLU A 48 -3.65 8.47 2.19
C GLU A 48 -3.91 7.01 2.58
N LEU A 49 -2.98 6.10 2.27
CA LEU A 49 -3.06 4.70 2.67
C LEU A 49 -3.08 4.56 4.20
N GLU A 50 -2.19 5.28 4.90
CA GLU A 50 -2.11 5.25 6.36
C GLU A 50 -3.36 5.82 7.03
N ARG A 51 -3.87 6.96 6.53
CA ARG A 51 -5.11 7.56 7.03
C ARG A 51 -6.30 6.62 6.87
N LYS A 52 -6.44 5.95 5.72
CA LYS A 52 -7.51 4.97 5.48
C LYS A 52 -7.42 3.82 6.50
N GLN A 53 -6.21 3.32 6.77
CA GLN A 53 -6.00 2.26 7.75
C GLN A 53 -6.36 2.73 9.16
N GLU A 54 -5.84 3.90 9.57
CA GLU A 54 -6.06 4.48 10.89
C GLU A 54 -7.55 4.68 11.19
N GLN A 55 -8.31 5.18 10.21
CA GLN A 55 -9.76 5.35 10.34
C GLN A 55 -10.49 4.03 10.62
N LEU A 56 -10.14 2.95 9.90
CA LEU A 56 -10.76 1.65 10.11
C LEU A 56 -10.33 1.01 11.44
N ILE A 57 -9.05 1.13 11.80
CA ILE A 57 -8.52 0.68 13.09
C ILE A 57 -9.27 1.40 14.23
N LYS A 58 -9.51 2.71 14.11
CA LYS A 58 -10.27 3.48 15.11
C LYS A 58 -11.69 2.95 15.29
N ILE A 59 -12.38 2.60 14.19
CA ILE A 59 -13.71 1.98 14.25
C ILE A 59 -13.64 0.64 14.97
N CYS A 60 -12.69 -0.21 14.61
CA CYS A 60 -12.54 -1.52 15.25
C CYS A 60 -12.23 -1.41 16.74
N ARG A 61 -11.33 -0.49 17.15
CA ARG A 61 -11.01 -0.24 18.57
C ARG A 61 -12.24 0.18 19.37
N ASN A 62 -13.05 1.08 18.82
CA ASN A 62 -14.31 1.50 19.44
C ASN A 62 -15.30 0.33 19.55
N CYS A 63 -15.37 -0.53 18.53
CA CYS A 63 -16.26 -1.69 18.52
C CYS A 63 -15.83 -2.77 19.52
N THR A 64 -14.53 -3.05 19.65
CA THR A 64 -14.00 -4.11 20.52
C THR A 64 -13.76 -3.65 21.96
N GLY A 65 -13.78 -2.34 22.21
CA GLY A 65 -13.42 -1.75 23.51
C GLY A 65 -11.96 -1.98 23.91
N SER A 66 -11.09 -2.32 22.94
CA SER A 66 -9.68 -2.63 23.16
C SER A 66 -8.80 -1.64 22.40
N PHE A 67 -7.78 -1.12 23.08
CA PHE A 67 -6.80 -0.17 22.52
C PHE A 67 -5.46 -0.82 22.19
N ASP A 68 -5.42 -2.16 22.15
CA ASP A 68 -4.21 -2.89 21.83
C ASP A 68 -3.73 -2.56 20.39
N ARG A 69 -2.43 -2.78 20.16
CA ARG A 69 -1.81 -2.65 18.83
C ARG A 69 -2.40 -3.65 17.84
N HIS A 70 -2.82 -4.83 18.32
CA HIS A 70 -3.44 -5.87 17.51
C HIS A 70 -4.93 -6.01 17.82
N ILE A 71 -5.75 -6.09 16.78
CA ILE A 71 -7.20 -6.27 16.89
C ILE A 71 -7.54 -7.70 16.46
N PRO A 72 -7.82 -8.64 17.39
CA PRO A 72 -8.03 -10.06 17.09
C PRO A 72 -9.44 -10.38 16.55
N CYS A 73 -10.17 -9.39 16.01
CA CYS A 73 -11.54 -9.57 15.55
C CYS A 73 -11.61 -10.46 14.28
N VAL A 74 -12.43 -11.51 14.31
CA VAL A 74 -12.63 -12.47 13.21
C VAL A 74 -14.11 -12.61 12.79
N SER A 75 -14.96 -11.67 13.21
CA SER A 75 -16.40 -11.74 12.93
C SER A 75 -16.70 -11.57 11.44
N LEU A 76 -17.13 -12.64 10.78
CA LEU A 76 -17.49 -12.65 9.36
C LEU A 76 -18.74 -11.80 9.05
N ASN A 77 -19.55 -11.51 10.08
CA ASN A 77 -20.71 -10.63 9.98
C ASN A 77 -20.34 -9.13 10.11
N CYS A 78 -19.06 -8.81 10.37
CA CYS A 78 -18.62 -7.43 10.48
C CYS A 78 -18.30 -6.85 9.09
N PRO A 79 -18.98 -5.77 8.65
CA PRO A 79 -18.69 -5.16 7.35
C PRO A 79 -17.30 -4.49 7.29
N VAL A 80 -16.68 -4.24 8.45
CA VAL A 80 -15.35 -3.60 8.55
C VAL A 80 -14.21 -4.62 8.38
N LEU A 81 -14.43 -5.91 8.70
CA LEU A 81 -13.38 -6.93 8.70
C LEU A 81 -12.68 -7.03 7.34
N PHE A 82 -13.44 -7.25 6.27
CA PHE A 82 -12.89 -7.38 4.92
C PHE A 82 -12.38 -6.04 4.36
N LYS A 83 -12.99 -4.92 4.76
CA LYS A 83 -12.51 -3.59 4.38
C LYS A 83 -11.13 -3.29 4.98
N LEU A 84 -10.94 -3.62 6.26
CA LEU A 84 -9.65 -3.50 6.95
C LEU A 84 -8.59 -4.41 6.31
N SER A 85 -8.95 -5.65 5.99
CA SER A 85 -8.05 -6.59 5.29
C SER A 85 -7.60 -6.04 3.92
N ARG A 86 -8.52 -5.48 3.12
CA ARG A 86 -8.20 -4.85 1.84
C ARG A 86 -7.25 -3.66 2.00
N VAL A 87 -7.54 -2.74 2.92
CA VAL A 87 -6.68 -1.57 3.17
C VAL A 87 -5.31 -1.99 3.68
N ASN A 88 -5.20 -3.02 4.53
CA ASN A 88 -3.89 -3.55 4.96
C ASN A 88 -3.08 -4.11 3.79
N ARG A 89 -3.73 -4.77 2.83
CA ARG A 89 -3.07 -5.25 1.60
C ARG A 89 -2.64 -4.10 0.69
N GLU A 90 -3.40 -3.01 0.63
CA GLU A 90 -3.00 -1.81 -0.10
C GLU A 90 -1.80 -1.12 0.59
N LEU A 91 -1.85 -1.00 1.92
CA LEU A 91 -0.78 -0.41 2.74
C LEU A 91 0.53 -1.22 2.68
N SER A 92 0.49 -2.51 2.35
CA SER A 92 1.72 -3.30 2.18
C SER A 92 2.63 -2.77 1.07
N LYS A 93 2.13 -1.87 0.20
CA LYS A 93 2.92 -1.14 -0.79
C LYS A 93 3.68 0.06 -0.21
N ALA A 94 3.24 0.63 0.92
CA ALA A 94 3.83 1.85 1.49
C ALA A 94 5.34 1.72 1.83
N PRO A 95 5.86 0.59 2.36
CA PRO A 95 7.30 0.42 2.55
C PRO A 95 8.09 0.53 1.25
N TYR A 96 7.56 -0.03 0.16
CA TYR A 96 8.16 0.09 -1.17
C TYR A 96 8.16 1.55 -1.67
N LEU A 97 7.04 2.27 -1.50
CA LEU A 97 6.97 3.69 -1.87
C LEU A 97 7.95 4.56 -1.06
N ARG A 98 8.16 4.25 0.23
CA ARG A 98 9.18 4.90 1.07
C ARG A 98 10.59 4.63 0.57
N GLN A 99 10.89 3.38 0.21
CA GLN A 99 12.19 3.04 -0.38
C GLN A 99 12.46 3.78 -1.70
N LEU A 100 11.42 4.10 -2.48
CA LEU A 100 11.56 4.93 -3.67
C LEU A 100 11.84 6.40 -3.34
N LEU A 101 11.28 6.92 -2.24
CA LEU A 101 11.55 8.28 -1.76
C LEU A 101 13.01 8.45 -1.35
N ASP A 102 13.60 7.47 -0.66
CA ASP A 102 14.99 7.51 -0.19
C ASP A 102 16.04 7.51 -1.34
N GLN A 103 15.62 7.38 -2.60
CA GLN A 103 16.48 7.37 -3.78
C GLN A 103 16.65 8.76 -4.43
N PHE A 104 16.05 9.80 -3.87
CA PHE A 104 16.12 11.19 -4.33
C PHE A 104 16.67 12.10 -3.25
#